data_AF-S3ZPK6-F1
#
_entry.id   AF-S3ZPK6-F1
#
_cell.length_a   1.000
_cell.length_b   1.000
_cell.length_c   1.000
_cell.angle_alpha   90.00
_cell.angle_beta   90.00
_cell.angle_gamma   90.00
#
_symmetry.space_group_name_H-M   'P 1'
#
loop_
_entity.id
_entity.type
_entity.pdbx_description
1 polymer ?
#
loop_
_entity_poly.entity_id
_entity_poly.type
_entity_poly.pdbx_seq_one_letter_code
_entity_poly.pdbx_strand_id
1 'polypeptide(L)' 'MDGARAGARAMARQDPRGTAVAAARQAAPRGASVAVSRDGDLVRVEVVARSPGPRALGLGLRLRAEAVAMAEETVGVGA' A
#
# COMPACT_ATOMS: atom_id res chain seq x y z
N MET A 1 -0.17 10.75 -7.44
CA MET A 1 -0.87 10.16 -6.28
C MET A 1 0.04 9.10 -5.66
N ASP A 2 0.04 8.91 -4.34
CA ASP A 2 0.91 7.93 -3.65
C ASP A 2 0.10 6.69 -3.22
N GLY A 3 0.47 5.52 -3.77
CA GLY A 3 -0.27 4.27 -3.55
C GLY A 3 -0.17 3.73 -2.12
N ALA A 4 1.00 3.82 -1.49
CA ALA A 4 1.19 3.28 -0.14
C ALA A 4 0.35 4.06 0.86
N ARG A 5 0.38 5.40 0.77
CA ARG A 5 -0.45 6.27 1.61
C ARG A 5 -1.94 6.07 1.35
N ALA A 6 -2.37 5.86 0.10
CA ALA A 6 -3.77 5.60 -0.22
C ALA A 6 -4.28 4.31 0.45
N GLY A 7 -3.49 3.23 0.40
CA GLY A 7 -3.82 1.99 1.10
C GLY A 7 -3.84 2.14 2.62
N ALA A 8 -2.84 2.81 3.19
CA ALA A 8 -2.77 3.03 4.64
C ALA A 8 -3.97 3.84 5.16
N ARG A 9 -4.43 4.85 4.41
CA ARG A 9 -5.63 5.63 4.76
C ARG A 9 -6.91 4.80 4.72
N ALA A 10 -7.04 3.88 3.76
CA ALA A 10 -8.20 2.99 3.73
C ALA A 10 -8.22 2.07 4.96
N MET A 11 -7.06 1.51 5.32
CA MET A 11 -6.94 0.70 6.54
C MET A 11 -7.26 1.49 7.82
N ALA A 12 -6.83 2.77 7.89
CA ALA A 12 -7.15 3.64 9.02
C ALA A 12 -8.66 3.95 9.15
N ARG A 13 -9.43 3.86 8.05
CA ARG A 13 -10.89 3.99 8.08
C ARG A 13 -11.61 2.67 8.37
N GLN A 14 -10.85 1.62 8.72
CA GLN A 14 -11.37 0.27 8.90
C GLN A 14 -12.00 -0.32 7.63
N ASP A 15 -11.59 0.17 6.45
CA ASP A 15 -11.98 -0.45 5.19
C ASP A 15 -11.42 -1.90 5.15
N PRO A 16 -12.17 -2.88 4.57
CA PRO A 16 -11.66 -4.23 4.39
C PRO A 16 -10.31 -4.24 3.67
N ARG A 17 -9.43 -5.19 4.01
CA ARG A 17 -8.09 -5.31 3.41
C ARG A 17 -8.12 -5.28 1.88
N GLY A 18 -9.12 -5.91 1.25
CA GLY A 18 -9.31 -5.88 -0.20
C GLY A 18 -9.53 -4.47 -0.76
N THR A 19 -10.33 -3.66 -0.07
CA THR A 19 -10.58 -2.25 -0.41
C THR A 19 -9.31 -1.40 -0.28
N ALA A 20 -8.51 -1.62 0.77
CA ALA A 20 -7.24 -0.92 0.93
C ALA A 20 -6.22 -1.28 -0.16
N VAL A 21 -6.12 -2.57 -0.51
CA VAL A 21 -5.28 -3.02 -1.64
C VAL A 21 -5.76 -2.41 -2.95
N ALA A 22 -7.08 -2.37 -3.19
CA ALA A 22 -7.65 -1.77 -4.39
C ALA A 22 -7.38 -0.25 -4.44
N ALA A 23 -7.52 0.47 -3.33
CA ALA A 23 -7.20 1.88 -3.23
C ALA A 23 -5.71 2.15 -3.53
N ALA A 24 -4.81 1.36 -2.94
CA ALA A 24 -3.38 1.45 -3.22
C ALA A 24 -3.05 1.17 -4.68
N ARG A 25 -3.65 0.13 -5.28
CA ARG A 25 -3.45 -0.23 -6.69
C ARG A 25 -3.97 0.84 -7.65
N GLN A 26 -5.11 1.47 -7.35
CA GLN A 26 -5.66 2.55 -8.17
C GLN A 26 -4.78 3.79 -8.17
N ALA A 27 -4.15 4.10 -7.02
CA ALA A 27 -3.22 5.21 -6.89
C ALA A 27 -1.79 4.89 -7.36
N ALA A 28 -1.44 3.60 -7.49
CA ALA A 28 -0.14 3.15 -7.94
C ALA A 28 -0.03 3.13 -9.48
N PRO A 29 1.19 3.30 -10.03
CA PRO A 29 1.41 3.15 -11.46
C PRO A 29 1.13 1.72 -11.95
N ARG A 30 0.83 1.57 -13.25
CA ARG A 30 0.53 0.27 -13.86
C ARG A 30 1.71 -0.70 -13.69
N GLY A 31 1.39 -1.96 -13.38
CA GLY A 31 2.39 -2.99 -13.11
C GLY A 31 3.01 -2.92 -11.71
N ALA A 32 2.55 -2.03 -10.83
CA ALA A 32 2.95 -2.03 -9.44
C ALA A 32 2.40 -3.25 -8.67
N SER A 33 3.24 -3.78 -7.78
CA SER A 33 2.85 -4.75 -6.76
C SER A 33 2.47 -4.04 -5.48
N VAL A 34 1.44 -4.53 -4.80
CA VAL A 34 0.98 -4.00 -3.51
C VAL A 34 0.94 -5.14 -2.52
N ALA A 35 1.60 -4.97 -1.39
CA ALA A 35 1.57 -5.87 -0.25
C ALA A 35 1.00 -5.15 0.97
N VAL A 36 0.17 -5.85 1.73
CA VAL A 36 -0.40 -5.35 2.99
C VAL A 36 -0.17 -6.39 4.06
N SER A 37 0.52 -6.02 5.12
CA SER A 37 0.79 -6.83 6.30
C SER A 37 0.22 -6.16 7.55
N ARG A 38 -0.21 -6.98 8.51
CA ARG A 38 -0.69 -6.53 9.82
C ARG A 38 0.24 -7.10 10.89
N ASP A 39 0.67 -6.25 11.80
CA ASP A 39 1.54 -6.56 12.92
C ASP A 39 0.93 -5.91 14.17
N GLY A 40 0.23 -6.72 14.98
CA GLY A 40 -0.63 -6.22 16.07
C GLY A 40 -1.64 -5.17 15.58
N ASP A 41 -1.55 -3.99 16.17
CA ASP A 41 -2.37 -2.81 15.86
C ASP A 41 -1.79 -1.96 14.73
N LEU A 42 -0.74 -2.41 14.05
CA LEU A 42 -0.15 -1.69 12.93
C LEU A 42 -0.47 -2.40 11.62
N VAL A 43 -0.84 -1.61 10.62
CA VAL A 43 -0.98 -2.06 9.25
C VAL A 43 0.06 -1.37 8.41
N ARG A 44 0.84 -2.18 7.69
CA ARG A 44 1.87 -1.72 6.77
C ARG A 44 1.42 -1.99 5.35
N VAL A 45 1.50 -0.96 4.53
CA VAL A 45 1.23 -1.02 3.09
C VAL A 45 2.53 -0.73 2.36
N GLU A 46 2.95 -1.68 1.55
CA GLU A 46 4.10 -1.55 0.66
C GLU A 46 3.63 -1.54 -0.79
N VAL A 47 4.17 -0.60 -1.57
CA VAL A 47 3.96 -0.53 -3.01
C VAL A 47 5.31 -0.55 -3.70
N VAL A 48 5.48 -1.50 -4.61
CA VAL A 48 6.70 -1.63 -5.43
C VAL A 48 6.33 -1.43 -6.90
N ALA A 49 7.00 -0.50 -7.57
CA ALA A 49 6.78 -0.22 -8.97
C ALA A 49 8.08 -0.22 -9.77
N ARG A 50 8.02 -0.68 -11.01
CA ARG A 50 9.09 -0.45 -11.99
C ARG A 50 8.91 0.95 -12.56
N SER A 51 9.97 1.74 -12.49
CA SER A 51 10.05 3.05 -13.14
C SER A 51 11.09 2.96 -14.27
N PRO A 52 10.81 3.52 -15.46
CA PRO A 52 11.81 3.59 -16.54
C PRO A 52 13.05 4.41 -16.16
N GLY A 53 13.02 5.12 -15.03
CA GLY A 53 14.14 5.87 -14.47
C GLY A 53 14.58 7.05 -15.35
N PRO A 54 15.68 7.73 -14.98
CA PRO A 54 16.20 8.85 -15.76
C PRO A 54 16.65 8.38 -17.13
N ARG A 55 15.94 8.80 -18.19
CA ARG A 55 16.22 8.37 -19.57
C ARG A 55 17.65 8.66 -20.01
N ALA A 56 18.24 9.76 -19.53
CA ALA A 56 19.63 10.15 -19.83
C ALA A 56 20.68 9.13 -19.34
N LEU A 57 20.34 8.30 -18.34
CA LEU A 57 21.24 7.29 -17.78
C LEU A 57 20.92 5.87 -18.28
N GLY A 58 19.80 5.66 -18.98
CA GLY A 58 19.38 4.33 -19.44
C GLY A 58 19.07 3.33 -18.32
N LEU A 59 18.90 3.80 -17.08
CA LEU A 59 18.72 2.94 -15.90
C LEU A 59 17.24 2.75 -15.56
N GLY A 60 16.76 1.51 -15.60
CA GLY A 60 15.49 1.14 -15.00
C GLY A 60 15.59 1.09 -13.48
N LEU A 61 14.62 1.67 -12.77
CA LEU A 61 14.60 1.72 -11.31
C LEU A 61 13.43 0.88 -10.76
N ARG A 62 13.65 0.27 -9.59
CA ARG A 62 12.54 -0.22 -8.75
C ARG A 62 12.33 0.77 -7.63
N LEU A 63 11.14 1.36 -7.60
CA LEU A 63 10.72 2.27 -6.55
C LEU A 63 9.91 1.49 -5.52
N ARG A 64 10.20 1.72 -4.24
CA ARG A 64 9.46 1.18 -3.10
C ARG A 64 8.91 2.36 -2.31
N ALA A 65 7.61 2.31 -2.02
CA ALA A 65 6.93 3.24 -1.12
C ALA A 65 6.28 2.43 0.01
N GLU A 66 6.36 2.94 1.22
CA GLU A 66 5.84 2.28 2.41
C GLU A 66 5.05 3.29 3.25
N ALA A 67 3.91 2.84 3.78
CA ALA A 67 3.10 3.60 4.70
C ALA A 67 2.58 2.69 5.81
N VAL A 68 2.55 3.21 7.03
CA VAL A 68 2.06 2.51 8.22
C VAL A 68 0.88 3.29 8.79
N ALA A 69 -0.16 2.58 9.22
CA ALA A 69 -1.30 3.13 9.92
C ALA A 69 -1.63 2.27 11.15
N MET A 70 -2.21 2.88 12.19
CA MET A 70 -2.79 2.13 13.29
C MET A 70 -4.13 1.51 12.83
N ALA A 71 -4.35 0.24 13.17
CA ALA A 71 -5.63 -0.44 13.12
C ALA A 71 -6.24 -0.35 14.52
N GLU A 72 -7.07 0.67 14.74
CA GLU A 72 -7.96 0.69 15.90
C GLU A 72 -8.80 -0.60 15.86
N GLU A 73 -8.77 -1.38 16.94
CA GLU A 73 -9.37 -2.70 17.05
C GLU A 73 -10.82 -2.70 16.56
N THR A 74 -11.10 -3.38 15.45
CA THR A 74 -12.43 -3.94 15.22
C THR A 74 -12.46 -5.29 15.94
N VAL A 75 -12.87 -5.28 17.21
CA VAL A 75 -13.40 -6.48 17.86
C VAL A 75 -14.62 -6.89 17.04
N GLY A 76 -14.53 -8.03 16.35
CA GLY A 76 -15.57 -8.45 15.42
C GLY A 76 -15.39 -9.88 14.92
N VAL A 77 -15.88 -10.82 15.72
CA VAL A 77 -16.24 -12.22 15.42
C VAL A 77 -15.10 -13.25 15.41
N GLY A 78 -14.89 -13.83 16.59
CA GLY A 78 -14.57 -15.25 16.77
C GLY A 78 -15.45 -15.77 17.90
N ALA A 79 -16.63 -16.29 17.54
CA ALA A 79 -17.47 -17.12 18.41
C ALA A 79 -17.08 -18.59 18.22
#